data_AF-A0A938M8A3-F1
#
_entry.id   AF-A0A938M8A3-F1
#
_cell.length_a   1.000
_cell.length_b   1.000
_cell.length_c   1.000
_cell.angle_alpha   90.00
_cell.angle_beta   90.00
_cell.angle_gamma   90.00
#
_symmetry.space_group_name_H-M   'P 1'
#
loop_
_entity.id
_entity.type
_entity.pdbx_description
1 polymer ?
#
loop_
_entity_poly.entity_id
_entity_poly.type
_entity_poly.pdbx_seq_one_letter_code
_entity_poly.pdbx_strand_id
1 'polypeptide(L)'
;MFNYGVHLRPLDRVPGSARGDEAFFTTDVEMSPKAIVESFVRRWNIETTFQEARAYLGLEPLRNRTPNAVRRSVPMLLALCSLIVVWFARHVRRPDAWVRRTPWYRKSHVTFSDMLAAAREDILSELISSQSGAEPADKKTRGPAADHARTRHTAIRQPA
;
A
#
# COMPACT_ATOMS: atom_id res chain seq x y z
N MET A 1 -53.12 -21.18 -6.98
CA MET A 1 -53.18 -20.19 -5.87
C MET A 1 -52.10 -20.57 -4.87
N PHE A 2 -50.84 -20.24 -5.15
CA PHE A 2 -49.71 -20.53 -4.25
C PHE A 2 -49.30 -19.23 -3.58
N ASN A 3 -49.62 -19.14 -2.29
CA ASN A 3 -49.47 -17.97 -1.46
C ASN A 3 -48.07 -18.03 -0.82
N TYR A 4 -47.09 -17.38 -1.44
CA TYR A 4 -45.77 -17.20 -0.84
C TYR A 4 -45.85 -16.03 0.15
N GLY A 5 -46.30 -16.34 1.37
CA GLY A 5 -46.22 -15.43 2.51
C GLY A 5 -44.76 -15.27 2.92
N VAL A 6 -44.06 -14.27 2.38
CA VAL A 6 -42.77 -13.85 2.92
C VAL A 6 -43.05 -13.22 4.28
N HIS A 7 -42.78 -14.00 5.33
CA HIS A 7 -42.91 -13.55 6.71
C HIS A 7 -41.77 -12.57 7.01
N LEU A 8 -41.92 -11.33 6.55
CA LEU A 8 -41.05 -10.22 6.91
C LEU A 8 -41.23 -9.95 8.40
N ARG A 9 -40.41 -10.57 9.25
CA ARG A 9 -40.24 -10.09 10.62
C ARG A 9 -39.44 -8.79 10.55
N PRO A 10 -39.97 -7.66 11.02
CA PRO A 10 -39.17 -6.46 11.20
C PRO A 10 -38.05 -6.82 12.19
N LEU A 11 -36.81 -6.81 11.72
CA LEU A 11 -35.67 -6.68 12.63
C LEU A 11 -35.84 -5.34 13.36
N ASP A 12 -35.53 -5.35 14.64
CA ASP A 12 -35.88 -4.31 15.60
C ASP A 12 -35.52 -2.90 15.13
N ARG A 13 -36.49 -1.98 15.25
CA ARG A 13 -36.28 -0.56 15.02
C ARG A 13 -35.34 -0.03 16.10
N VAL A 14 -34.15 0.44 15.71
CA VAL A 14 -33.29 1.24 16.60
C VAL A 14 -33.88 2.65 16.69
N PRO A 15 -34.45 3.09 17.83
CA PRO A 15 -35.00 4.43 17.94
C PRO A 15 -33.86 5.47 17.88
N GLY A 16 -33.89 6.34 16.86
CA GLY A 16 -32.94 7.46 16.73
C GLY A 16 -31.94 7.36 15.57
N SER A 17 -31.95 6.29 14.76
CA SER A 17 -31.15 6.27 13.53
C SER A 17 -31.78 7.18 12.47
N ALA A 18 -31.02 8.15 11.95
CA ALA A 18 -31.42 8.97 10.79
C ALA A 18 -31.47 8.16 9.47
N ARG A 19 -31.10 6.87 9.52
CA ARG A 19 -31.25 5.93 8.42
C ARG A 19 -32.67 5.36 8.46
N GLY A 20 -33.37 5.45 7.32
CA GLY A 20 -34.64 4.77 7.14
C GLY A 20 -34.49 3.25 7.17
N ASP A 21 -35.60 2.54 7.22
CA ASP A 21 -35.61 1.07 7.28
C ASP A 21 -34.86 0.46 6.08
N GLU A 22 -33.84 -0.34 6.35
CA GLU A 22 -33.05 -1.06 5.33
C GLU A 22 -33.49 -2.53 5.31
N ALA A 23 -33.91 -3.02 4.14
CA ALA A 23 -34.28 -4.42 3.94
C ALA A 23 -33.17 -5.15 3.16
N PHE A 24 -32.74 -6.31 3.67
CA PHE A 24 -31.75 -7.17 3.03
C PHE A 24 -32.42 -8.42 2.45
N PHE A 25 -32.03 -8.80 1.24
CA PHE A 25 -32.55 -9.97 0.54
C PHE A 25 -31.43 -10.95 0.23
N THR A 26 -31.71 -12.25 0.31
CA THR A 26 -30.79 -13.33 -0.06
C THR A 26 -31.54 -14.36 -0.89
N THR A 27 -30.83 -15.03 -1.81
CA THR A 27 -31.35 -16.18 -2.57
C THR A 27 -31.24 -17.49 -1.79
N ASP A 28 -30.36 -17.53 -0.80
CA ASP A 28 -30.17 -18.70 0.07
C ASP A 28 -31.11 -18.64 1.27
N VAL A 29 -32.06 -19.57 1.31
CA VAL A 29 -33.11 -19.64 2.33
C VAL A 29 -32.61 -20.17 3.68
N GLU A 30 -31.47 -20.85 3.70
CA GLU A 30 -30.87 -21.40 4.93
C GLU A 30 -29.90 -20.40 5.59
N MET A 31 -29.62 -19.28 4.93
CA MET A 31 -28.67 -18.28 5.42
C MET A 31 -29.24 -17.54 6.64
N SER A 32 -28.54 -17.63 7.77
CA SER A 32 -28.93 -16.90 8.98
C SER A 32 -28.93 -15.37 8.77
N PRO A 33 -29.81 -14.61 9.46
CA PRO A 33 -29.85 -13.15 9.34
C PRO A 33 -28.49 -12.47 9.59
N LYS A 34 -27.72 -12.98 10.57
CA LYS A 34 -26.36 -12.49 10.85
C LYS A 34 -25.43 -12.68 9.65
N ALA A 35 -25.46 -13.85 9.01
CA ALA A 35 -24.64 -14.14 7.83
C ALA A 35 -25.03 -13.27 6.62
N ILE A 36 -26.31 -12.91 6.46
CA ILE A 36 -26.77 -11.97 5.43
C ILE A 36 -26.11 -10.60 5.63
N VAL A 37 -26.19 -10.05 6.85
CA VAL A 37 -25.61 -8.75 7.18
C VAL A 37 -24.08 -8.78 7.04
N GLU A 38 -23.40 -9.81 7.53
CA GLU A 38 -21.95 -9.96 7.38
C GLU A 38 -21.53 -10.02 5.90
N SER A 39 -22.28 -10.74 5.07
CA SER A 39 -22.04 -10.82 3.63
C SER A 39 -22.26 -9.48 2.94
N PHE A 40 -23.30 -8.74 3.34
CA PHE A 40 -23.53 -7.39 2.84
C PHE A 40 -22.40 -6.43 3.22
N VAL A 41 -21.94 -6.46 4.48
CA VAL A 41 -20.85 -5.61 4.96
C VAL A 41 -19.53 -5.92 4.24
N ARG A 42 -19.24 -7.20 3.93
CA ARG A 42 -18.04 -7.60 3.17
C ARG A 42 -17.95 -6.94 1.79
N ARG A 43 -19.08 -6.52 1.19
CA ARG A 43 -19.09 -5.75 -0.07
C ARG A 43 -18.26 -4.49 0.02
N TRP A 44 -18.21 -3.83 1.18
CA TRP A 44 -17.47 -2.57 1.35
C TRP A 44 -15.97 -2.72 1.09
N ASN A 45 -15.41 -3.91 1.30
CA ASN A 45 -14.00 -4.18 0.99
C ASN A 45 -13.68 -4.00 -0.51
N ILE A 46 -14.65 -4.19 -1.40
CA ILE A 46 -14.48 -3.95 -2.84
C ILE A 46 -14.28 -2.45 -3.08
N GLU A 47 -15.08 -1.61 -2.43
CA GLU A 47 -14.96 -0.16 -2.53
C GLU A 47 -13.60 0.31 -1.97
N THR A 48 -13.17 -0.22 -0.83
CA THR A 48 -11.83 0.05 -0.28
C THR A 48 -10.74 -0.33 -1.29
N THR A 49 -10.85 -1.49 -1.94
CA THR A 49 -9.87 -1.92 -2.96
C THR A 49 -9.82 -0.95 -4.14
N PHE A 50 -10.96 -0.45 -4.61
CA PHE A 50 -11.00 0.55 -5.68
C PHE A 50 -10.41 1.89 -5.25
N GLN A 51 -10.67 2.34 -4.02
CA GLN A 51 -10.07 3.54 -3.47
C GLN A 51 -8.54 3.42 -3.39
N GLU A 52 -8.05 2.31 -2.85
CA GLU A 52 -6.61 2.01 -2.75
C GLU A 52 -5.95 1.94 -4.14
N ALA A 53 -6.59 1.29 -5.10
CA ALA A 53 -6.08 1.21 -6.48
C ALA A 53 -6.03 2.58 -7.17
N ARG A 54 -7.01 3.45 -6.93
CA ARG A 54 -6.99 4.83 -7.43
C ARG A 54 -5.89 5.65 -6.78
N ALA A 55 -5.78 5.58 -5.45
CA ALA A 55 -4.85 6.37 -4.67
C ALA A 55 -3.37 5.99 -4.89
N TYR A 56 -3.06 4.70 -4.93
CA TYR A 56 -1.66 4.24 -4.88
C TYR A 56 -1.14 3.58 -6.15
N LEU A 57 -2.04 3.00 -6.96
CA LEU A 57 -1.67 2.32 -8.21
C LEU A 57 -1.95 3.17 -9.46
N GLY A 58 -2.49 4.37 -9.26
CA GLY A 58 -2.73 5.32 -10.34
C GLY A 58 -3.90 4.91 -11.24
N LEU A 59 -4.90 4.18 -10.74
CA LEU A 59 -6.08 3.80 -11.53
C LEU A 59 -6.87 5.01 -12.05
N GLU A 60 -6.89 6.11 -11.29
CA GLU A 60 -7.55 7.37 -11.67
C GLU A 60 -6.82 8.17 -12.78
N PRO A 61 -5.48 8.34 -12.74
CA PRO A 61 -4.74 9.03 -13.81
C PRO A 61 -4.58 8.25 -15.13
N LEU A 62 -5.16 7.05 -15.30
CA LEU A 62 -5.08 6.30 -16.56
C LEU A 62 -5.79 7.03 -17.70
N ARG A 63 -5.01 7.58 -18.64
CA ARG A 63 -5.52 8.24 -19.87
C ARG A 63 -5.92 7.23 -20.95
N ASN A 64 -6.80 6.30 -20.61
CA ASN A 64 -7.35 5.35 -21.57
C ASN A 64 -8.38 6.05 -22.48
N ARG A 65 -8.06 6.19 -23.78
CA ARG A 65 -8.96 6.83 -24.76
C ARG A 65 -9.92 5.88 -25.46
N THR A 66 -9.80 4.57 -25.20
CA THR A 66 -10.63 3.55 -25.84
C THR A 66 -11.17 2.56 -24.81
N PRO A 67 -12.36 1.99 -25.03
CA PRO A 67 -12.95 0.99 -24.13
C PRO A 67 -12.06 -0.26 -23.99
N ASN A 68 -11.34 -0.63 -25.06
CA ASN A 68 -10.41 -1.76 -25.04
C ASN A 68 -9.19 -1.52 -24.15
N ALA A 69 -8.69 -0.28 -24.05
CA ALA A 69 -7.61 0.05 -23.13
C ALA A 69 -8.06 -0.09 -21.67
N VAL A 70 -9.27 0.39 -21.34
CA VAL A 70 -9.85 0.23 -19.99
C VAL A 70 -10.01 -1.24 -19.61
N ARG A 71 -10.53 -2.07 -20.52
CA ARG A 71 -10.73 -3.52 -20.31
C ARG A 71 -9.44 -4.28 -20.00
N ARG A 72 -8.26 -3.75 -20.33
CA ARG A 72 -6.97 -4.39 -20.07
C ARG A 72 -6.29 -3.81 -18.83
N SER A 73 -6.25 -2.48 -18.72
CA SER A 73 -5.45 -1.83 -17.68
C SER A 73 -6.09 -1.91 -16.30
N VAL A 74 -7.42 -1.83 -16.19
CA VAL A 74 -8.13 -1.94 -14.90
C VAL A 74 -7.91 -3.31 -14.25
N PRO A 75 -8.20 -4.45 -14.92
CA PRO A 75 -7.96 -5.75 -14.30
C PRO A 75 -6.47 -5.99 -14.02
N MET A 76 -5.55 -5.45 -14.82
CA MET A 76 -4.11 -5.55 -14.55
C MET A 76 -3.72 -4.83 -13.25
N LEU A 77 -4.23 -3.62 -13.01
CA LEU A 77 -3.97 -2.89 -11.76
C LEU A 77 -4.61 -3.57 -10.54
N LEU A 78 -5.82 -4.11 -10.69
CA LEU A 78 -6.47 -4.87 -9.62
C LEU A 78 -5.73 -6.17 -9.33
N ALA A 79 -5.22 -6.86 -10.35
CA ALA A 79 -4.37 -8.03 -10.18
C ALA A 79 -3.06 -7.67 -9.46
N LEU A 80 -2.45 -6.53 -9.78
CA LEU A 80 -1.27 -6.03 -9.08
C LEU A 80 -1.57 -5.72 -7.60
N CYS A 81 -2.71 -5.10 -7.31
CA CYS A 81 -3.17 -4.87 -5.93
C CYS A 81 -3.24 -6.19 -5.16
N SER A 82 -3.93 -7.20 -5.72
CA SER A 82 -4.01 -8.54 -5.14
C SER A 82 -2.64 -9.20 -4.96
N LEU A 83 -1.75 -9.05 -5.95
CA LEU A 83 -0.40 -9.61 -5.88
C LEU A 83 0.39 -9.02 -4.72
N ILE A 84 0.34 -7.70 -4.51
CA ILE A 84 1.02 -7.03 -3.40
C ILE A 84 0.48 -7.54 -2.06
N VAL A 85 -0.84 -7.66 -1.91
CA VAL A 85 -1.47 -8.16 -0.67
C VAL A 85 -1.06 -9.61 -0.39
N VAL A 86 -1.12 -10.48 -1.41
CA VAL A 86 -0.73 -11.90 -1.28
C VAL A 86 0.77 -12.04 -1.01
N TRP A 87 1.61 -11.28 -1.71
CA TRP A 87 3.05 -11.26 -1.49
C TRP A 87 3.36 -10.85 -0.04
N PHE A 88 2.75 -9.78 0.45
CA PHE A 88 2.93 -9.30 1.81
C PHE A 88 2.50 -10.35 2.84
N ALA A 89 1.31 -10.94 2.66
CA ALA A 89 0.79 -11.98 3.55
C ALA A 89 1.68 -13.23 3.61
N ARG A 90 2.42 -13.54 2.53
CA ARG A 90 3.28 -14.73 2.46
C ARG A 90 4.73 -14.49 2.89
N HIS A 91 5.29 -13.32 2.61
CA HIS A 91 6.72 -13.06 2.80
C HIS A 91 7.00 -12.24 4.07
N VAL A 92 6.05 -11.43 4.54
CA VAL A 92 6.23 -10.59 5.73
C VAL A 92 5.81 -11.35 6.98
N ARG A 93 6.79 -11.86 7.74
CA ARG A 93 6.56 -12.61 8.98
C ARG A 93 6.06 -11.76 10.15
N ARG A 94 6.37 -10.45 10.14
CA ARG A 94 5.98 -9.49 11.19
C ARG A 94 5.27 -8.28 10.56
N PRO A 95 3.96 -8.38 10.30
CA PRO A 95 3.20 -7.30 9.66
C PRO A 95 3.20 -6.03 10.52
N ASP A 96 3.18 -6.14 11.85
CA ASP A 96 3.14 -5.00 12.77
C ASP A 96 4.36 -4.07 12.67
N ALA A 97 5.51 -4.60 12.21
CA ALA A 97 6.72 -3.82 12.02
C ALA A 97 6.60 -2.81 10.86
N TRP A 98 5.68 -3.07 9.93
CA TRP A 98 5.46 -2.24 8.74
C TRP A 98 4.39 -1.17 8.93
N VAL A 99 3.76 -1.11 10.10
CA VAL A 99 2.75 -0.10 10.41
C VAL A 99 3.42 1.27 10.50
N ARG A 100 3.29 2.09 9.44
CA ARG A 100 3.82 3.46 9.44
C ARG A 100 3.02 4.33 10.40
N ARG A 101 3.67 4.86 11.43
CA ARG A 101 3.06 5.76 12.41
C ARG A 101 3.47 7.18 12.11
N THR A 102 2.49 8.08 11.97
CA THR A 102 2.77 9.52 11.94
C THR A 102 2.43 10.12 13.30
N PRO A 103 3.08 11.22 13.72
CA PRO A 103 2.81 11.88 15.00
C PRO A 103 1.34 12.26 15.20
N TRP A 104 0.64 12.61 14.12
CA TRP A 104 -0.76 13.06 14.13
C TRP A 104 -1.77 11.94 13.86
N TYR A 105 -1.33 10.74 13.46
CA TYR A 105 -2.23 9.62 13.17
C TYR A 105 -1.61 8.29 13.58
N ARG A 106 -2.16 7.71 14.66
CA ARG A 106 -1.78 6.38 15.14
C ARG A 106 -2.76 5.36 14.58
N LYS A 107 -2.28 4.57 13.62
CA LYS A 107 -2.99 3.38 13.15
C LYS A 107 -2.44 2.13 13.82
N SER A 108 -3.33 1.21 14.17
CA SER A 108 -3.01 -0.06 14.83
C SER A 108 -2.90 -1.22 13.84
N HIS A 109 -3.34 -1.03 12.60
CA HIS A 109 -3.39 -2.06 11.57
C HIS A 109 -2.56 -1.66 10.35
N VAL A 110 -2.00 -2.67 9.69
CA VAL A 110 -1.30 -2.51 8.41
C VAL A 110 -2.30 -2.10 7.34
N THR A 111 -1.98 -1.07 6.57
CA THR A 111 -2.78 -0.63 5.42
C THR A 111 -2.14 -1.08 4.11
N PHE A 112 -2.90 -1.06 3.01
CA PHE A 112 -2.35 -1.39 1.68
C PHE A 112 -1.15 -0.51 1.31
N SER A 113 -1.18 0.79 1.66
CA SER A 113 -0.03 1.69 1.52
C SER A 113 1.25 1.17 2.19
N ASP A 114 1.15 0.58 3.38
CA ASP A 114 2.30 -0.01 4.07
C ASP A 114 2.82 -1.24 3.31
N MET A 115 1.90 -2.09 2.83
CA MET A 115 2.24 -3.28 2.04
C MET A 115 2.94 -2.91 0.74
N LEU A 116 2.45 -1.88 0.04
CA LEU A 116 3.07 -1.35 -1.17
C LEU A 116 4.45 -0.74 -0.88
N ALA A 117 4.60 -0.04 0.24
CA ALA A 117 5.89 0.51 0.64
C ALA A 117 6.90 -0.60 0.94
N ALA A 118 6.47 -1.68 1.61
CA ALA A 118 7.30 -2.85 1.86
C ALA A 118 7.74 -3.53 0.56
N ALA A 119 6.82 -3.72 -0.39
CA ALA A 119 7.14 -4.29 -1.69
C ALA A 119 8.14 -3.44 -2.47
N ARG A 120 8.02 -2.11 -2.42
CA ARG A 120 8.96 -1.19 -3.07
C ARG A 120 10.36 -1.26 -2.45
N GLU A 121 10.43 -1.36 -1.12
CA GLU A 121 11.70 -1.46 -0.40
C GLU A 121 12.42 -2.77 -0.72
N ASP A 122 11.68 -3.89 -0.80
CA ASP A 122 12.22 -5.20 -1.16
C ASP A 122 12.80 -5.19 -2.59
N ILE A 123 12.03 -4.71 -3.57
CA ILE A 123 12.47 -4.58 -4.97
C ILE A 123 13.71 -3.68 -5.07
N LEU A 124 13.71 -2.54 -4.36
CA LEU A 124 14.83 -1.61 -4.40
C LEU A 124 16.09 -2.22 -3.77
N SER A 125 15.95 -2.96 -2.67
CA SER A 125 17.07 -3.64 -2.02
C SER A 125 17.72 -4.66 -2.95
N GLU A 126 16.92 -5.43 -3.69
CA GLU A 126 17.42 -6.41 -4.66
C GLU A 126 18.13 -5.73 -5.84
N LEU A 127 17.57 -4.64 -6.38
CA LEU A 127 18.18 -3.88 -7.47
C LEU A 127 19.53 -3.26 -7.07
N ILE A 128 19.62 -2.67 -5.88
CA ILE A 128 20.86 -2.07 -5.38
C ILE A 128 21.92 -3.15 -5.13
N SER A 129 21.52 -4.27 -4.53
CA SER A 129 22.42 -5.41 -4.25
C SER A 129 22.99 -6.01 -5.54
N SER A 130 22.17 -6.10 -6.58
CA SER A 130 22.58 -6.59 -7.91
C SER A 130 23.59 -5.67 -8.59
N GLN A 131 23.46 -4.36 -8.42
CA GLN A 131 24.38 -3.36 -8.99
C GLN A 131 25.74 -3.33 -8.27
N SER A 132 25.76 -3.61 -6.96
CA SER A 132 27.00 -3.62 -6.16
C SER A 132 27.95 -4.78 -6.53
N GLY A 133 27.48 -5.82 -7.24
CA GLY A 133 28.31 -6.93 -7.71
C GLY A 133 28.97 -6.71 -9.07
N ALA A 134 28.69 -5.59 -9.76
CA ALA A 134 29.10 -5.37 -11.14
C ALA A 134 30.38 -4.52 -11.32
N GLU A 135 31.02 -4.05 -10.24
CA GLU A 135 32.31 -3.36 -10.33
C GLU A 135 33.44 -4.20 -9.68
N PRO A 136 34.43 -4.72 -10.44
CA PRO A 136 35.68 -5.14 -9.83
C PRO A 136 36.36 -3.87 -9.30
N ALA A 137 36.45 -3.75 -7.97
CA ALA A 137 37.13 -2.67 -7.29
C ALA A 137 38.55 -2.44 -7.86
N ASP A 138 38.69 -1.46 -8.75
CA ASP A 138 39.99 -1.00 -9.24
C ASP A 138 40.63 -0.17 -8.13
N LYS A 139 41.44 -0.88 -7.37
CA LYS A 139 42.45 -0.43 -6.41
C LYS A 139 43.36 0.65 -7.01
N LYS A 140 42.89 1.89 -7.06
CA LYS A 140 43.71 3.06 -7.39
C LYS A 140 43.58 4.16 -6.35
N THR A 141 44.26 3.96 -5.23
CA THR A 141 44.77 5.08 -4.41
C THR A 141 46.08 4.70 -3.74
N ARG A 142 47.17 4.76 -4.52
CA ARG A 142 48.49 5.11 -3.97
C ARG A 142 49.35 5.76 -5.06
N GLY A 143 49.13 7.04 -5.30
CA GLY A 143 50.11 7.93 -5.92
C GLY A 143 50.93 8.63 -4.83
N PRO A 144 52.24 8.85 -5.01
CA PRO A 144 53.14 9.26 -3.94
C PRO A 144 52.92 10.73 -3.57
N ALA A 145 52.85 11.01 -2.26
CA ALA A 145 52.89 12.37 -1.74
C ALA A 145 54.33 12.90 -1.89
N ALA A 146 54.57 13.64 -2.98
CA ALA A 146 55.79 14.39 -3.20
C ALA A 146 55.78 15.64 -2.30
N ASP A 147 56.61 15.54 -1.26
CA ASP A 147 57.53 16.56 -0.76
C ASP A 147 57.24 18.02 -1.17
N HIS A 148 56.77 18.82 -0.21
CA HIS A 148 56.99 20.27 -0.19
C HIS A 148 57.57 20.65 1.17
N ALA A 149 58.87 20.37 1.32
CA ALA A 149 59.72 20.93 2.34
C ALA A 149 59.70 22.48 2.30
N ARG A 150 58.97 23.04 3.26
CA ARG A 150 59.42 24.10 4.20
C ARG A 150 60.50 25.06 3.67
N THR A 151 60.08 26.24 3.19
CA THR A 151 60.96 27.40 3.01
C THR A 151 60.59 28.51 4.00
N ARG A 152 61.34 28.51 5.10
CA ARG A 152 61.97 29.65 5.81
C ARG A 152 61.12 30.85 6.27
N HIS A 153 60.99 30.91 7.60
CA HIS A 153 61.05 32.13 8.42
C HIS A 153 62.01 33.19 7.84
N THR A 154 61.57 34.45 7.77
CA THR A 154 62.40 35.62 8.10
C THR A 154 61.47 36.73 8.61
N ALA A 155 61.87 37.32 9.73
CA ALA A 155 61.22 38.39 10.47
C ALA A 155 60.99 39.67 9.64
N ILE A 156 60.17 40.60 10.13
CA ILE A 156 60.55 42.01 10.43
C ILE A 156 59.34 42.78 11.02
N ARG A 157 59.49 43.12 12.30
CA ARG A 157 59.09 44.33 13.07
C ARG A 157 57.96 45.28 12.59
N GLN A 158 56.95 45.46 13.48
CA GLN A 158 56.28 46.73 13.85
C GLN A 158 57.29 47.83 14.28
N PRO A 159 56.95 49.14 14.55
CA PRO A 159 55.67 49.77 14.97
C PRO A 159 55.37 51.10 14.20
N ALA A 160 54.40 51.98 14.46
CA ALA A 160 53.61 52.36 15.63
C ALA A 160 52.23 52.89 15.21
#